data_AF-A0AAV4GZN5-F1
#
_entry.id   AF-A0AAV4GZN5-F1
#
_cell.length_a   1.000
_cell.length_b   1.000
_cell.length_c   1.000
_cell.angle_alpha   90.00
_cell.angle_beta   90.00
_cell.angle_gamma   90.00
#
_symmetry.space_group_name_H-M   'P 1'
#
loop_
_entity.id
_entity.type
_entity.pdbx_description
1 polymer ?
#
loop_
_entity_poly.entity_id
_entity_poly.type
_entity_poly.pdbx_seq_one_letter_code
_entity_poly.pdbx_strand_id
1 'polypeptide(L)'
;MTYTSINRMVDDGQSVQFPVEFLNSIEISGLPPHCLQLKTGMPVMLMRSLKPPELINGTRCIVVSCTPNVAEVEIAAGAYKGQRHFIPRIPLEPFDTQLPFNFQRRQLPLRPCFGMTINN
;
A
#
# COMPACT_ATOMS: atom_id res chain seq x y z
N MET A 1 14.05 2.18 -3.75
CA MET A 1 13.40 3.48 -3.50
C MET A 1 12.59 3.40 -2.22
N THR A 2 12.70 4.42 -1.37
CA THR A 2 11.95 4.51 -0.12
C THR A 2 10.81 5.50 -0.30
N TYR A 3 9.60 5.09 0.08
CA TYR A 3 8.41 5.91 0.07
C TYR A 3 7.98 6.15 1.52
N THR A 4 8.15 7.37 2.01
CA THR A 4 7.68 7.77 3.35
C THR A 4 6.23 8.23 3.27
N SER A 5 5.34 7.66 4.09
CA SER A 5 3.92 7.98 4.08
C SER A 5 3.63 9.38 4.63
N ILE A 6 2.50 9.94 4.24
CA ILE A 6 1.98 11.19 4.82
C ILE A 6 0.73 10.81 5.61
N ASN A 7 0.75 11.04 6.92
CA ASN A 7 -0.32 10.65 7.82
C ASN A 7 -1.06 11.89 8.32
N ARG A 8 -2.39 11.79 8.43
CA ARG A 8 -3.23 12.85 8.98
C ARG A 8 -4.37 12.25 9.80
N MET A 9 -4.73 12.89 10.89
CA MET A 9 -5.99 12.59 11.56
C MET A 9 -7.16 13.00 10.67
N VAL A 10 -8.25 12.26 10.77
CA VAL A 10 -9.54 12.65 10.21
C VAL A 10 -10.34 13.23 11.37
N ASP A 11 -10.65 14.52 11.30
CA ASP A 11 -11.32 15.25 12.39
C ASP A 11 -12.72 14.69 12.65
N ASP A 12 -12.97 14.25 13.88
CA ASP A 12 -14.26 13.73 14.37
C ASP A 12 -14.90 14.65 15.42
N GLY A 13 -14.37 15.87 15.63
CA GLY A 13 -14.92 16.81 16.59
C GLY A 13 -14.70 16.44 18.07
N GLN A 14 -13.94 15.37 18.37
CA GLN A 14 -13.54 14.99 19.72
C GLN A 14 -12.02 15.13 19.86
N SER A 15 -11.57 16.35 20.16
CA SER A 15 -10.18 16.77 20.03
C SER A 15 -9.25 16.19 21.10
N VAL A 16 -8.72 14.99 20.85
CA VAL A 16 -7.37 14.59 21.27
C VAL A 16 -6.51 14.56 20.01
N GLN A 17 -5.69 15.60 19.80
CA GLN A 17 -4.75 15.64 18.69
C GLN A 17 -3.55 14.76 19.01
N PHE A 18 -3.37 13.68 18.26
CA PHE A 18 -2.19 12.84 18.33
C PHE A 18 -1.06 13.42 17.46
N PRO A 19 0.20 13.40 17.94
CA PRO A 19 1.33 13.87 17.16
C PRO A 19 1.54 12.99 15.92
N VAL A 20 2.06 13.58 14.84
CA VAL A 20 2.25 12.88 13.56
C VAL A 20 3.25 11.72 13.69
N GLU A 21 4.21 11.86 14.59
CA GLU A 21 5.20 10.84 14.93
C GLU A 21 4.54 9.58 15.49
N PHE A 22 3.49 9.75 16.31
CA PHE A 22 2.68 8.63 16.80
C PHE A 22 1.92 7.97 15.66
N LEU A 23 1.32 8.75 14.75
CA LEU A 23 0.65 8.20 13.56
C LEU A 23 1.62 7.45 12.63
N ASN A 24 2.87 7.90 12.56
CA ASN A 24 3.94 7.29 11.79
C ASN A 24 4.39 5.94 12.40
N SER A 25 4.31 5.78 13.72
CA SER A 25 4.65 4.51 14.40
C SER A 25 3.53 3.46 14.37
N ILE A 26 2.31 3.82 13.92
CA ILE A 26 1.20 2.87 13.86
C ILE A 26 1.44 1.83 12.76
N GLU A 27 1.58 0.57 13.17
CA GLU A 27 1.62 -0.59 12.29
C GLU A 27 0.37 -1.45 12.53
N ILE A 28 -0.54 -1.44 11.58
CA ILE A 28 -1.83 -2.12 11.67
C ILE A 28 -2.19 -2.75 10.34
N SER A 29 -3.00 -3.81 10.40
CA SER A 29 -3.55 -4.47 9.22
C SER A 29 -4.34 -3.48 8.36
N GLY A 30 -4.14 -3.57 7.04
CA GLY A 30 -4.82 -2.70 6.08
C GLY A 30 -4.08 -1.45 5.66
N LEU A 31 -3.01 -1.08 6.37
CA LEU A 31 -2.14 0.02 5.96
C LEU A 31 -0.76 -0.50 5.51
N PRO A 32 -0.21 0.04 4.41
CA PRO A 32 1.20 -0.16 4.09
C PRO A 32 2.08 0.53 5.16
N PRO A 33 3.33 0.08 5.34
CA PRO A 33 4.23 0.67 6.32
C PRO A 33 4.47 2.16 6.04
N HIS A 34 4.75 2.92 7.11
CA HIS A 34 5.12 4.33 6.98
C HIS A 34 6.34 4.49 6.06
N CYS A 35 7.37 3.66 6.27
CA CYS A 35 8.53 3.56 5.40
C CYS A 35 8.40 2.34 4.49
N LEU A 36 7.90 2.54 3.27
CA LEU A 36 7.79 1.48 2.27
C LEU A 36 9.03 1.44 1.38
N GLN A 37 9.79 0.35 1.43
CA GLN A 37 10.96 0.14 0.57
C GLN A 37 10.60 -0.77 -0.60
N LEU A 38 10.78 -0.26 -1.83
CA LEU A 38 10.58 -1.04 -3.06
C LEU A 38 11.86 -1.07 -3.90
N LYS A 39 12.04 -2.14 -4.67
CA LYS A 39 13.12 -2.29 -5.65
C LYS A 39 12.57 -2.95 -6.91
N THR A 40 13.10 -2.59 -8.08
CA THR A 40 12.82 -3.31 -9.33
C THR A 40 13.10 -4.81 -9.17
N GLY A 41 12.22 -5.64 -9.71
CA GLY A 41 12.21 -7.09 -9.58
C GLY A 41 11.60 -7.60 -8.28
N MET A 42 11.26 -6.73 -7.33
CA MET A 42 10.70 -7.16 -6.06
C MET A 42 9.23 -7.58 -6.20
N PRO A 43 8.84 -8.74 -5.65
CA PRO A 43 7.44 -9.12 -5.56
C PRO A 43 6.68 -8.27 -4.54
N VAL A 44 5.51 -7.82 -4.95
CA VAL A 44 4.59 -7.02 -4.14
C VAL A 44 3.15 -7.54 -4.29
N MET A 45 2.32 -7.23 -3.32
CA MET A 45 0.89 -7.52 -3.34
C MET A 45 0.10 -6.22 -3.21
N LEU A 46 -0.96 -6.10 -4.01
CA LEU A 46 -1.89 -4.96 -3.94
C LEU A 46 -2.75 -5.06 -2.68
N MET A 47 -2.83 -3.99 -1.90
CA MET A 47 -3.57 -3.93 -0.63
C MET A 47 -5.01 -3.41 -0.77
N ARG A 48 -5.34 -2.78 -1.91
CA ARG A 48 -6.67 -2.22 -2.21
C ARG A 48 -7.00 -2.44 -3.68
N SER A 49 -8.24 -2.77 -3.98
CA SER A 49 -8.71 -2.84 -5.36
C SER A 49 -8.66 -1.45 -6.00
N LEU A 50 -8.02 -1.34 -7.16
CA LEU A 50 -7.89 -0.10 -7.92
C LEU A 50 -8.66 -0.15 -9.24
N LYS A 51 -8.63 -1.31 -9.91
CA LYS A 51 -9.31 -1.51 -11.19
C LYS A 51 -9.75 -2.96 -11.31
N PRO A 52 -10.95 -3.32 -10.81
CA PRO A 52 -11.51 -4.64 -11.04
C PRO A 52 -11.76 -4.86 -12.54
N PRO A 53 -11.61 -6.10 -13.05
CA PRO A 53 -11.20 -7.32 -12.34
C PRO A 53 -9.67 -7.55 -12.25
N GLU A 54 -8.85 -6.74 -12.90
CA GLU A 54 -7.39 -6.94 -13.06
C GLU A 54 -6.57 -6.62 -11.79
N LEU A 55 -6.86 -5.49 -11.15
CA LEU A 55 -6.16 -4.96 -9.98
C LEU A 55 -7.09 -4.95 -8.77
N ILE A 56 -7.24 -6.12 -8.17
CA ILE A 56 -8.01 -6.33 -6.94
C ILE A 56 -7.09 -6.52 -5.74
N ASN A 57 -7.62 -6.35 -4.54
CA ASN A 57 -6.88 -6.68 -3.32
C ASN A 57 -6.34 -8.12 -3.40
N GLY A 58 -5.06 -8.31 -3.09
CA GLY A 58 -4.38 -9.60 -3.19
C GLY A 58 -3.70 -9.87 -4.53
N THR A 59 -3.92 -9.06 -5.58
CA THR A 59 -3.18 -9.22 -6.85
C THR A 59 -1.68 -9.15 -6.58
N ARG A 60 -0.96 -10.19 -7.00
CA ARG A 60 0.50 -10.29 -6.89
C ARG A 60 1.14 -9.70 -8.13
N CYS A 61 2.11 -8.82 -7.94
CA CYS A 61 2.81 -8.13 -9.01
C CYS A 61 4.33 -8.13 -8.77
N ILE A 62 5.09 -7.85 -9.82
CA ILE A 62 6.53 -7.59 -9.77
C ILE A 62 6.75 -6.10 -10.03
N VAL A 63 7.57 -5.44 -9.22
CA VAL A 63 7.94 -4.03 -9.45
C VAL A 63 8.83 -3.93 -10.70
N VAL A 64 8.40 -3.14 -11.67
CA VAL A 64 9.15 -2.87 -12.91
C VAL A 64 10.03 -1.64 -12.72
N SER A 65 9.45 -0.53 -12.26
CA SER A 65 10.16 0.73 -12.04
C SER A 65 9.58 1.50 -10.86
N CYS A 66 10.37 2.43 -10.31
CA CYS A 66 9.99 3.25 -9.15
C CYS A 66 10.31 4.72 -9.44
N THR A 67 9.32 5.58 -9.22
CA THR A 67 9.43 7.04 -9.28
C THR A 67 8.88 7.63 -7.97
N PRO A 68 9.12 8.91 -7.64
CA PRO A 68 8.76 9.46 -6.31
C PRO A 68 7.30 9.24 -5.87
N ASN A 69 6.34 9.21 -6.79
CA ASN A 69 4.91 9.14 -6.48
C ASN A 69 4.18 7.93 -7.07
N VAL A 70 4.88 7.11 -7.87
CA VAL A 70 4.28 6.03 -8.65
C VAL A 70 5.26 4.87 -8.74
N ALA A 71 4.76 3.65 -8.54
CA ALA A 71 5.47 2.43 -8.89
C ALA A 71 4.83 1.80 -10.13
N GLU A 72 5.62 1.41 -11.10
CA GLU A 72 5.15 0.56 -12.20
C GLU A 72 5.26 -0.90 -11.76
N VAL A 73 4.20 -1.67 -11.97
CA VAL A 73 4.15 -3.09 -11.62
C VAL A 73 3.62 -3.92 -12.77
N GLU A 74 4.07 -5.17 -12.84
CA GLU A 74 3.59 -6.17 -13.79
C GLU A 74 2.86 -7.29 -13.02
N ILE A 75 1.67 -7.67 -13.45
CA ILE A 75 0.89 -8.73 -12.80
C ILE A 75 1.60 -10.08 -12.97
N ALA A 76 1.88 -10.76 -11.85
CA ALA A 76 2.74 -11.94 -11.84
C ALA A 76 2.01 -13.25 -12.21
N ALA A 77 0.69 -13.31 -12.01
CA ALA A 77 -0.11 -14.53 -12.19
C ALA A 77 -1.59 -14.24 -12.50
N GLY A 78 -2.30 -15.27 -12.97
CA GLY A 78 -3.73 -15.19 -13.29
C GLY A 78 -4.01 -14.74 -14.74
N ALA A 79 -5.29 -14.45 -15.03
CA ALA A 79 -5.75 -14.12 -16.38
C ALA A 79 -5.12 -12.84 -16.97
N TYR A 80 -4.62 -11.95 -16.11
CA TYR A 80 -4.02 -10.67 -16.47
C TYR A 80 -2.49 -10.67 -16.37
N LYS A 81 -1.85 -11.85 -16.27
CA LYS A 81 -0.39 -11.97 -16.16
C LYS A 81 0.33 -11.22 -17.29
N GLY A 82 1.41 -10.52 -16.94
CA GLY A 82 2.22 -9.75 -17.88
C GLY A 82 1.69 -8.35 -18.18
N GLN A 83 0.48 -8.00 -17.72
CA GLN A 83 -0.03 -6.63 -17.87
C GLN A 83 0.64 -5.68 -16.89
N ARG A 84 0.94 -4.47 -17.37
CA ARG A 84 1.64 -3.44 -16.62
C ARG A 84 0.73 -2.30 -16.22
N HIS A 85 0.91 -1.83 -14.99
CA HIS A 85 0.12 -0.76 -14.42
C HIS A 85 0.96 0.19 -13.58
N PHE A 86 0.58 1.46 -13.59
CA PHE A 86 1.10 2.47 -12.69
C PHE A 86 0.27 2.49 -11.41
N ILE A 87 0.93 2.30 -10.28
CA ILE A 87 0.32 2.31 -8.95
C ILE A 87 0.66 3.64 -8.29
N PRO A 88 -0.31 4.57 -8.14
CA PRO A 88 -0.09 5.85 -7.49
C PRO A 88 -0.21 5.75 -5.97
N ARG A 89 0.30 6.76 -5.28
CA ARG A 89 0.05 6.94 -3.84
C ARG A 89 -1.40 7.38 -3.60
N ILE A 90 -2.16 6.57 -2.88
CA ILE A 90 -3.56 6.86 -2.52
C ILE A 90 -3.72 7.07 -1.01
N PRO A 91 -4.74 7.82 -0.56
CA PRO A 91 -5.17 7.79 0.82
C PRO A 91 -5.68 6.39 1.19
N LEU A 92 -5.22 5.88 2.33
CA LEU A 92 -5.62 4.58 2.87
C LEU A 92 -6.06 4.77 4.32
N GLU A 93 -7.19 4.14 4.63
CA GLU A 93 -7.71 4.05 5.98
C GLU A 93 -7.41 2.66 6.54
N PRO A 94 -7.20 2.55 7.86
CA PRO A 94 -7.14 1.27 8.53
C PRO A 94 -8.37 0.40 8.24
N PHE A 95 -8.19 -0.92 8.19
CA PHE A 95 -9.34 -1.82 8.30
C PHE A 95 -9.63 -2.04 9.78
N ASP A 96 -10.85 -1.72 10.21
CA ASP A 96 -11.41 -2.07 11.52
C ASP A 96 -10.42 -1.86 12.69
N THR A 97 -10.30 -0.62 13.13
CA THR A 97 -9.45 -0.26 14.25
C THR A 97 -10.27 0.01 15.49
N GLN A 98 -9.95 -0.70 16.58
CA GLN A 98 -10.32 -0.30 17.95
C GLN A 98 -9.55 0.96 18.42
N LEU A 99 -9.02 1.76 17.48
CA LEU A 99 -8.34 3.00 17.81
C LEU A 99 -9.40 4.03 18.24
N PRO A 100 -9.12 4.84 19.26
CA PRO A 100 -10.06 5.87 19.72
C PRO A 100 -10.12 7.09 18.78
N PHE A 101 -9.56 6.99 17.57
CA PHE A 101 -9.48 8.06 16.58
C PHE A 101 -9.42 7.48 15.17
N ASN A 102 -9.82 8.30 14.21
CA ASN A 102 -9.66 8.01 12.79
C ASN A 102 -8.43 8.74 12.21
N PHE A 103 -7.68 8.04 11.37
CA PHE A 103 -6.58 8.66 10.62
C PHE A 103 -6.42 8.01 9.25
N GLN A 104 -5.75 8.75 8.36
CA GLN A 104 -5.51 8.35 6.99
C GLN A 104 -4.01 8.38 6.68
N ARG A 105 -3.53 7.34 5.99
CA ARG A 105 -2.15 7.20 5.52
C ARG A 105 -2.11 7.30 4.00
N ARG A 106 -1.44 8.31 3.45
CA ARG A 106 -1.22 8.44 2.01
C ARG A 106 0.07 7.73 1.60
N GLN A 107 -0.08 6.61 0.90
CA GLN A 107 1.03 5.72 0.51
C GLN A 107 0.67 4.90 -0.75
N LEU A 108 1.66 4.26 -1.38
CA LEU A 108 1.40 3.22 -2.37
C LEU A 108 0.62 2.06 -1.71
N PRO A 109 -0.49 1.58 -2.30
CA PRO A 109 -1.26 0.45 -1.77
C PRO A 109 -0.56 -0.89 -2.08
N LEU A 110 0.73 -1.00 -1.76
CA LEU A 110 1.58 -2.14 -2.04
C LEU A 110 2.23 -2.66 -0.76
N ARG A 111 2.33 -3.98 -0.64
CA ARG A 111 3.06 -4.67 0.42
C ARG A 111 4.11 -5.60 -0.19
N PRO A 112 5.39 -5.54 0.19
CA PRO A 112 6.39 -6.53 -0.22
C PRO A 112 5.95 -7.94 0.19
N CYS A 113 6.09 -8.93 -0.69
CA CYS A 113 5.75 -10.32 -0.41
C CYS A 113 6.94 -11.25 -0.70
N PHE A 114 7.64 -11.69 0.35
CA PHE A 114 8.88 -12.47 0.23
C PHE A 114 8.69 -13.96 -0.07
N GLY A 115 7.44 -14.44 -0.11
CA GLY A 115 7.11 -15.82 -0.47
C GLY A 115 6.18 -15.86 -1.68
N MET A 116 6.73 -16.22 -2.84
CA MET A 116 5.93 -16.64 -3.99
C MET A 116 6.28 -18.10 -4.28
N THR A 117 5.32 -19.00 -4.07
CA THR A 117 5.41 -20.32 -4.66
C THR A 117 5.20 -20.17 -6.16
N ILE A 118 6.27 -20.39 -6.92
CA ILE A 118 6.20 -20.56 -8.37
C ILE A 118 5.69 -21.98 -8.59
N ASN A 119 4.38 -22.14 -8.78
CA ASN A 119 3.86 -23.37 -9.37
C ASN A 119 4.08 -23.24 -10.87
N ASN A 120 5.07 -23.97 -11.39
CA ASN A 120 5.24 -24.23 -12.81
C ASN A 120 4.16 -25.19 -13.31
#